data_AF-A0A830CG33-F1
#
_entry.id   AF-A0A830CG33-F1
#
_cell.length_a   1.000
_cell.length_b   1.000
_cell.length_c   1.000
_cell.angle_alpha   90.00
_cell.angle_beta   90.00
_cell.angle_gamma   90.00
#
_symmetry.space_group_name_H-M   'P 1'
#
loop_
_entity.id
_entity.type
_entity.pdbx_description
1 polymer ?
#
loop_
_entity_poly.entity_id
_entity_poly.type
_entity_poly.pdbx_seq_one_letter_code
_entity_poly.pdbx_strand_id
1 'polypeptide(L)'
;MHFKYLAQLEVQIFVEFSLHMPCGKTTSLVGQSGSGKSTVISLFERFYNPDVGAVLIDGIDLKSSILKWNKGQIGLVSQGPILFSTMIKENILYKN
;
A
#
# COMPACT_ATOMS: atom_id res chain seq x y z
N MET A 1 -10.44 -8.82 4.82
CA MET A 1 -9.60 -9.36 3.73
C MET A 1 -8.64 -10.41 4.27
N HIS A 2 -8.26 -11.37 3.43
CA HIS A 2 -7.22 -12.35 3.71
C HIS A 2 -6.05 -12.10 2.76
N PHE A 3 -4.83 -12.15 3.28
CA PHE A 3 -3.62 -11.98 2.48
C PHE A 3 -2.43 -12.73 3.07
N LYS A 4 -1.63 -13.34 2.20
CA LYS A 4 -0.27 -13.82 2.46
C LYS A 4 0.68 -13.49 1.31
N TYR A 5 1.97 -13.40 1.63
CA TYR A 5 2.99 -13.27 0.58
C TYR A 5 3.23 -14.63 -0.10
N LEU A 6 3.32 -14.63 -1.43
CA LEU A 6 3.61 -15.86 -2.20
C LEU A 6 4.94 -16.52 -1.81
N ALA A 7 5.93 -15.72 -1.41
CA ALA A 7 7.23 -16.21 -0.96
C ALA A 7 7.17 -16.93 0.40
N GLN A 8 6.08 -16.78 1.16
CA GLN A 8 5.90 -17.31 2.52
C GLN A 8 4.48 -17.84 2.69
N LEU A 9 4.16 -18.91 1.96
CA LEU A 9 2.79 -19.46 1.90
C LEU A 9 2.25 -19.99 3.25
N GLU A 10 3.14 -20.25 4.21
CA GLU A 10 2.82 -20.75 5.55
C GLU A 10 2.41 -19.63 6.53
N VAL A 11 2.72 -18.37 6.23
CA VAL A 11 2.45 -17.24 7.13
C VAL A 11 1.32 -16.40 6.58
N GLN A 12 0.16 -16.49 7.23
CA GLN A 12 -0.97 -15.64 6.95
C GLN A 12 -0.74 -14.26 7.58
N ILE A 13 -0.61 -13.21 6.75
CA ILE A 13 -0.37 -11.85 7.25
C ILE A 13 -1.67 -11.23 7.77
N PHE A 14 -2.76 -11.41 7.02
CA PHE A 14 -4.09 -10.93 7.39
C PHE A 14 -5.14 -12.04 7.34
N VAL A 15 -5.93 -12.14 8.40
CA VAL A 15 -7.14 -12.97 8.50
C VAL A 15 -8.29 -12.03 8.84
N GLU A 16 -9.31 -11.98 7.97
CA GLU A 16 -10.50 -11.13 8.15
C GLU A 16 -10.21 -9.64 8.44
N PHE A 17 -9.06 -9.12 7.99
CA PHE A 17 -8.65 -7.75 8.29
C PHE A 17 -9.53 -6.71 7.59
N SER A 18 -10.00 -5.71 8.31
CA SER A 18 -10.78 -4.59 7.75
C SER A 18 -10.25 -3.27 8.29
N LEU A 19 -10.07 -2.31 7.39
CA LEU A 19 -9.63 -0.95 7.71
C LEU A 19 -10.39 0.05 6.85
N HIS A 20 -10.88 1.11 7.47
CA HIS A 20 -11.55 2.22 6.79
C HIS A 20 -10.82 3.53 7.13
N MET A 21 -10.41 4.26 6.09
CA MET A 21 -9.67 5.52 6.18
C MET A 21 -10.52 6.64 5.59
N PRO A 22 -11.20 7.47 6.41
CA PRO A 22 -12.05 8.54 5.91
C PRO A 22 -11.27 9.63 5.16
N CYS A 23 -11.89 10.21 4.13
CA CYS A 23 -11.32 11.34 3.41
C CYS A 23 -11.02 12.54 4.33
N GLY A 24 -9.88 13.18 4.15
CA GLY A 24 -9.46 14.36 4.92
C GLY A 24 -9.10 14.08 6.38
N LYS A 25 -8.93 12.81 6.76
CA LYS A 25 -8.54 12.41 8.13
C LYS A 25 -7.22 11.66 8.13
N THR A 26 -6.45 11.85 9.19
CA THR A 26 -5.25 11.05 9.47
C THR A 26 -5.67 9.77 10.17
N THR A 27 -5.41 8.63 9.57
CA THR A 27 -5.56 7.31 10.19
C THR A 27 -4.18 6.78 10.58
N SER A 28 -4.01 6.41 11.85
CA SER A 28 -2.78 5.80 12.35
C SER A 28 -2.95 4.28 12.48
N LEU A 29 -1.97 3.52 12.00
CA LEU A 29 -1.92 2.07 12.13
C LEU A 29 -0.79 1.68 13.08
N VAL A 30 -1.15 1.12 14.24
CA VAL A 30 -0.20 0.79 15.32
C VAL A 30 -0.19 -0.72 15.54
N GLY A 31 1.00 -1.26 15.84
CA GLY A 31 1.19 -2.69 16.09
C GLY A 31 2.67 -3.03 16.23
N GLN A 32 2.97 -4.22 16.74
CA GLN A 32 4.34 -4.71 16.94
C GLN A 32 5.14 -4.83 15.63
N SER A 33 6.47 -4.88 15.70
CA SER A 33 7.28 -5.16 14.52
C SER A 33 6.83 -6.48 13.86
N GLY A 34 6.77 -6.51 12.52
CA GLY A 34 6.29 -7.69 11.78
C GLY A 34 4.77 -7.85 11.70
N SER A 35 3.97 -7.02 12.36
CA SER A 35 2.49 -7.15 12.39
C SER A 35 1.75 -6.85 11.07
N GLY A 36 2.45 -6.72 9.94
CA GLY A 36 1.84 -6.42 8.63
C GLY A 36 1.55 -4.94 8.34
N LYS A 37 2.01 -3.98 9.15
CA LYS A 37 1.75 -2.53 8.90
C LYS A 37 2.20 -2.08 7.52
N SER A 38 3.43 -2.41 7.12
CA SER A 38 3.95 -2.08 5.80
C SER A 38 3.24 -2.85 4.69
N THR A 39 2.66 -4.02 5.00
CA THR A 39 1.85 -4.81 4.05
C THR A 39 0.56 -4.08 3.68
N VAL A 40 -0.05 -3.31 4.59
CA VAL A 40 -1.20 -2.44 4.25
C VAL A 40 -0.81 -1.46 3.15
N ILE A 41 0.37 -0.83 3.26
CA ILE A 41 0.89 0.09 2.24
C ILE A 41 1.09 -0.64 0.91
N SER A 42 1.72 -1.83 0.92
CA SER A 42 1.95 -2.61 -0.31
C SER A 42 0.67 -3.02 -1.03
N LEU A 43 -0.39 -3.32 -0.29
CA LEU A 43 -1.71 -3.64 -0.84
C LEU A 43 -2.40 -2.38 -1.40
N PHE A 44 -2.26 -1.24 -0.72
CA PHE A 44 -2.80 0.05 -1.16
C PHE A 44 -2.09 0.57 -2.43
N GLU A 45 -0.78 0.37 -2.54
CA GLU A 45 0.00 0.66 -3.76
C GLU A 45 -0.19 -0.37 -4.87
N ARG A 46 -0.99 -1.41 -4.61
CA ARG A 46 -1.29 -2.51 -5.54
C ARG A 46 -0.03 -3.26 -6.00
N PHE A 47 0.99 -3.35 -5.15
CA PHE A 47 2.11 -4.28 -5.39
C PHE A 47 1.67 -5.73 -5.25
N TYR A 48 0.60 -5.97 -4.47
CA TYR A 48 -0.04 -7.26 -4.32
C TYR A 48 -1.57 -7.10 -4.34
N ASN A 49 -2.28 -8.18 -4.64
CA ASN A 49 -3.73 -8.25 -4.45
C ASN A 49 -4.03 -9.16 -3.24
N PRO A 50 -5.08 -8.88 -2.45
CA PRO A 50 -5.52 -9.80 -1.41
C PRO A 50 -5.99 -11.12 -2.03
N ASP A 51 -5.86 -12.21 -1.28
CA ASP A 51 -6.38 -13.53 -1.66
C ASP A 51 -7.92 -13.53 -1.65
N VAL A 52 -8.49 -12.89 -0.63
CA VAL A 52 -9.94 -12.73 -0.44
C VAL A 52 -10.26 -11.32 0.05
N GLY A 53 -11.31 -10.71 -0.50
CA GLY A 53 -11.71 -9.33 -0.22
C GLY A 53 -11.19 -8.35 -1.28
N ALA A 54 -11.19 -7.06 -0.95
CA ALA A 54 -10.80 -6.00 -1.88
C ALA A 54 -10.12 -4.84 -1.14
N VAL A 55 -9.37 -4.04 -1.91
CA VAL A 55 -8.88 -2.73 -1.48
C VAL A 55 -9.60 -1.69 -2.32
N LEU A 56 -10.30 -0.78 -1.65
CA LEU A 56 -11.17 0.20 -2.30
C LEU A 56 -10.61 1.61 -2.12
N ILE A 57 -10.70 2.42 -3.16
CA ILE A 57 -10.50 3.88 -3.08
C ILE A 57 -11.72 4.55 -3.68
N ASP A 58 -12.34 5.45 -2.91
CA ASP A 58 -13.63 6.08 -3.25
C ASP A 58 -14.73 5.06 -3.63
N GLY A 59 -14.72 3.89 -2.97
CA GLY A 59 -15.64 2.79 -3.23
C GLY A 59 -15.34 1.96 -4.49
N ILE A 60 -14.29 2.31 -5.23
CA ILE A 60 -13.87 1.60 -6.44
C ILE A 60 -12.80 0.58 -6.08
N ASP A 61 -12.99 -0.68 -6.47
CA ASP A 61 -11.99 -1.74 -6.29
C ASP A 61 -10.77 -1.46 -7.17
N LEU A 62 -9.61 -1.34 -6.54
CA LEU A 62 -8.32 -1.17 -7.20
C LEU A 62 -8.05 -2.25 -8.24
N LYS A 63 -8.56 -3.47 -8.07
CA LYS A 63 -8.41 -4.56 -9.04
C LYS A 63 -9.12 -4.25 -10.36
N SER A 64 -10.30 -3.62 -10.30
CA SER A 64 -11.17 -3.33 -11.44
C SER A 64 -10.72 -2.12 -12.26
N SER A 65 -9.98 -1.18 -11.67
CA SER A 65 -9.53 0.04 -12.35
C SER A 65 -8.15 -0.15 -13.00
N ILE A 66 -8.11 -0.63 -14.24
CA ILE A 66 -6.88 -0.62 -15.06
C ILE A 66 -6.65 0.76 -15.71
N LEU A 67 -7.70 1.57 -15.87
CA LEU A 67 -7.65 2.82 -16.67
C LEU A 67 -7.87 4.12 -15.89
N LYS A 68 -8.31 4.08 -14.62
CA LYS A 68 -8.70 5.28 -13.85
C LYS A 68 -7.89 5.55 -12.58
N TRP A 69 -7.07 4.60 -12.12
CA TRP A 69 -6.28 4.80 -10.93
C TRP A 69 -5.01 5.59 -11.26
N ASN A 70 -4.97 6.86 -10.86
CA ASN A 70 -3.81 7.71 -11.03
C ASN A 70 -2.89 7.59 -9.81
N LYS A 71 -1.78 6.87 -9.94
CA LYS A 71 -0.76 6.74 -8.87
C LYS A 71 -0.25 8.10 -8.37
N GLY A 72 -0.30 9.15 -9.19
CA GLY A 72 0.08 10.51 -8.80
C GLY A 72 -0.81 11.16 -7.73
N GLN A 73 -1.90 10.51 -7.31
CA GLN A 73 -2.73 10.96 -6.18
C GLN A 73 -2.23 10.43 -4.82
N ILE A 74 -1.30 9.48 -4.79
CA ILE A 74 -0.68 8.95 -3.56
C ILE A 74 0.76 9.43 -3.49
N GLY A 75 1.11 10.10 -2.40
CA GLY A 75 2.50 10.27 -1.98
C GLY A 75 2.87 9.20 -0.96
N LEU A 76 3.91 8.40 -1.23
CA LEU A 76 4.51 7.51 -0.25
C LEU A 76 5.83 8.09 0.25
N VAL A 77 5.99 8.10 1.59
CA VAL A 77 7.29 8.32 2.24
C VAL A 77 7.66 7.03 2.97
N SER A 78 8.70 6.34 2.48
CA SER A 78 9.15 5.08 3.04
C SER A 78 10.15 5.29 4.19
N GLN A 79 10.28 4.30 5.08
CA GLN A 79 11.29 4.33 6.16
C GLN A 79 12.73 4.30 5.63
N GLY A 80 12.96 3.63 4.49
CA GLY A 80 14.21 3.62 3.75
C GLY A 80 13.99 4.24 2.36
N PRO A 81 14.06 5.57 2.21
CA PRO A 81 13.90 6.22 0.91
C PRO A 81 15.02 5.79 -0.04
N ILE A 82 14.65 5.48 -1.28
CA ILE A 82 15.61 5.17 -2.33
C ILE A 82 16.02 6.48 -2.99
N LEU A 83 17.32 6.75 -3.03
CA LEU A 83 17.90 7.88 -3.74
C LEU A 83 18.75 7.35 -4.89
N PHE A 84 18.56 7.91 -6.08
CA PHE A 84 19.38 7.60 -7.24
C PHE A 84 20.72 8.34 -7.11
N SER A 85 21.80 7.71 -7.60
CA SER A 85 23.15 8.26 -7.63
C SER A 85 23.29 9.38 -8.67
N THR A 86 22.52 10.46 -8.49
CA THR A 86 22.47 11.63 -9.35
C THR A 86 22.28 12.92 -8.53
N MET A 87 22.06 14.06 -9.17
CA MET A 87 21.83 15.35 -8.51
C MET A 87 20.63 15.31 -7.56
N ILE A 88 20.72 16.07 -6.47
CA ILE A 88 19.61 16.24 -5.50
C ILE A 88 18.36 16.77 -6.21
N LYS A 89 18.51 17.73 -7.12
CA LYS A 89 17.41 18.29 -7.90
C LYS A 89 16.64 17.22 -8.68
N GLU A 90 17.35 16.26 -9.25
CA GLU A 90 16.73 15.18 -10.02
C GLU A 90 15.97 14.20 -9.12
N ASN A 91 16.50 13.89 -7.94
CA ASN A 91 15.78 13.10 -6.94
C ASN A 91 14.49 13.80 -6.44
N ILE A 92 14.49 15.14 -6.31
CA ILE A 92 13.28 15.91 -5.90
C ILE A 92 12.24 15.94 -7.03
N LEU A 93 12.69 16.08 -8.28
CA LEU A 93 11.80 16.11 -9.44
C LEU A 93 11.24 14.72 -9.79
N TYR A 94 11.89 13.66 -9.34
CA TYR A 94 11.38 12.30 -9.42
C TYR A 94 10.11 12.17 -8.57
N LYS A 95 8.95 12.19 -9.21
CA LYS A 95 7.65 11.89 -8.61
C LYS A 95 7.29 10.44 -8.95
N ASN A 96 6.90 9.66 -7.94
CA ASN A 96 6.23 8.37 -8.15
C ASN A 96 4.90 8.54 -8.89
#